data_AF-A0AAD6TJG6-F1
#
_entry.id   AF-A0AAD6TJG6-F1
#
_cell.length_a   1.000
_cell.length_b   1.000
_cell.length_c   1.000
_cell.angle_alpha   90.00
_cell.angle_beta   90.00
_cell.angle_gamma   90.00
#
_symmetry.space_group_name_H-M   'P 1'
#
loop_
_entity.id
_entity.type
_entity.pdbx_description
1 polymer ?
#
loop_
_entity_poly.entity_id
_entity_poly.type
_entity_poly.pdbx_seq_one_letter_code
_entity_poly.pdbx_strand_id
1 'polypeptide(L)'
;MTTETTKLKAKLAFLDSSLSALESSLSPLFAQSLPETTVGLTSIEQAKLQTLLPYLVYDLVFIYLKSKGLDPKTHPVVGELSRVRRYFDKISSAENPETPRAPLDKAAATRFIKHAITQSTFNAPSDEPQPAEPSTFVPARITSKMAERAAYEAELRERGDVSSEEEELEVIDGEEDAKAKGKGKVKEVVGQESEPVVATGSKRRRPAIDPFGLATTNPLRLNQMR
;
A
#
# COMPACT_ATOMS: atom_id res chain seq x y z
N MET A 1 9.92 35.50 41.02
CA MET A 1 11.20 34.73 40.95
C MET A 1 11.10 33.35 41.59
N THR A 2 10.43 33.17 42.74
CA THR A 2 10.31 31.86 43.41
C THR A 2 9.40 30.86 42.69
N THR A 3 8.38 31.33 41.97
CA THR A 3 7.43 30.47 41.22
C THR A 3 8.03 29.84 39.96
N GLU A 4 8.94 30.54 39.28
CA GLU A 4 9.62 30.01 38.09
C GLU A 4 10.68 28.98 38.48
N THR A 5 11.41 29.22 39.58
CA THR A 5 12.42 28.27 40.05
C THR A 5 11.81 26.98 40.58
N THR A 6 10.62 27.02 41.21
CA THR A 6 9.92 25.79 41.62
C THR A 6 9.43 24.99 40.41
N LYS A 7 8.88 25.64 39.38
CA LYS A 7 8.50 24.98 38.12
C LYS A 7 9.70 24.29 37.45
N LEU A 8 10.86 24.96 37.39
CA LEU A 8 12.07 24.39 36.81
C LEU A 8 12.57 23.18 37.60
N LYS A 9 12.58 23.26 38.93
CA LYS A 9 12.93 22.12 39.80
C LYS A 9 11.99 20.93 39.60
N ALA A 10 10.69 21.18 39.44
CA ALA A 10 9.72 20.11 39.17
C ALA A 10 9.97 19.43 37.82
N LYS A 11 10.28 20.21 36.76
CA LYS A 11 10.65 19.65 35.44
C LYS A 11 11.94 18.83 35.50
N LEU A 12 12.92 19.28 36.28
CA LEU A 12 14.17 18.55 36.47
C LEU A 12 13.93 17.22 37.19
N ALA A 13 13.17 17.23 38.28
CA ALA A 13 12.81 16.02 39.01
C ALA A 13 12.04 15.01 38.14
N PHE A 14 11.14 15.50 37.27
CA PHE A 14 10.44 14.68 36.30
C PHE A 14 11.37 14.07 35.24
N LEU A 15 12.35 14.83 34.76
CA LEU A 15 13.34 14.33 33.80
C LEU A 15 14.21 13.25 34.44
N ASP A 16 14.66 13.47 35.67
CA ASP A 16 15.49 12.51 36.42
C ASP A 16 14.75 11.18 36.69
N SER A 17 13.48 11.24 37.11
CA SER A 17 12.66 10.05 37.28
C SER A 17 12.40 9.32 35.95
N SER A 18 12.20 10.05 34.85
CA SER A 18 12.01 9.47 33.52
C SER A 18 13.27 8.76 33.02
N LEU A 19 14.46 9.33 33.26
CA LEU A 19 15.73 8.69 32.91
C LEU A 19 16.00 7.45 33.78
N SER A 20 15.68 7.50 35.06
CA SER A 20 15.82 6.35 35.97
C SER A 20 14.89 5.18 35.56
N ALA A 21 13.68 5.50 35.11
CA ALA A 21 12.75 4.51 34.55
C ALA A 21 13.27 3.92 33.23
N LEU A 22 13.86 4.76 32.36
CA LEU A 22 14.47 4.33 31.11
C LEU A 22 15.64 3.38 31.37
N GLU A 23 16.57 3.72 32.28
CA GLU A 23 17.68 2.86 32.68
C GLU A 23 17.20 1.49 33.18
N SER A 24 16.15 1.49 34.02
CA SER A 24 15.55 0.25 34.52
C SER A 24 14.99 -0.63 33.38
N SER A 25 14.36 -0.01 32.37
CA SER A 25 13.83 -0.72 31.19
C SER A 25 14.92 -1.25 30.25
N LEU A 26 16.09 -0.58 30.20
CA LEU A 26 17.22 -0.97 29.36
C LEU A 26 18.19 -1.93 30.04
N SER A 27 18.16 -2.02 31.38
CA SER A 27 18.95 -2.98 32.16
C SER A 27 18.97 -4.42 31.60
N PRO A 28 17.83 -5.06 31.26
CA PRO A 28 17.84 -6.41 30.69
C PRO A 28 18.56 -6.51 29.33
N LEU A 29 18.52 -5.44 28.53
CA LEU A 29 19.17 -5.38 27.23
C LEU A 29 20.71 -5.30 27.35
N PHE A 30 21.21 -4.72 28.44
CA PHE A 30 22.65 -4.63 28.72
C PHE A 30 23.22 -5.89 29.40
N ALA A 31 22.37 -6.75 29.95
CA ALA A 31 22.79 -7.98 30.65
C ALA A 31 23.31 -9.08 29.71
N GLN A 32 22.91 -9.03 28.43
CA GLN A 32 23.28 -10.01 27.40
C GLN A 32 23.79 -9.29 26.15
N SER A 33 24.52 -10.01 25.31
CA SER A 33 24.96 -9.42 24.04
C SER A 33 23.80 -9.32 23.05
N LEU A 34 23.89 -8.35 22.13
CA LEU A 34 22.88 -8.16 21.07
C LEU A 34 22.53 -9.46 20.31
N PRO A 35 23.49 -10.25 19.78
CA PRO A 35 23.13 -11.47 19.07
C PRO A 35 22.37 -12.47 19.95
N GLU A 36 22.76 -12.64 21.21
CA GLU A 36 22.08 -13.54 22.15
C GLU A 36 20.62 -13.13 22.39
N THR A 37 20.35 -11.83 22.54
CA THR A 37 18.96 -11.33 22.68
C THR A 37 18.12 -11.53 21.43
N THR A 38 18.73 -11.54 20.23
CA THR A 38 18.00 -11.72 18.97
C THR A 38 17.68 -13.17 18.62
N VAL A 39 18.45 -14.15 19.11
CA VAL A 39 18.32 -15.57 18.72
C VAL A 39 16.95 -16.15 19.07
N GLY A 40 16.32 -15.71 20.17
CA GLY A 40 15.01 -16.20 20.62
C GLY A 40 13.81 -15.48 19.99
N LEU A 41 14.02 -14.44 19.20
CA LEU A 41 12.96 -13.58 18.66
C LEU A 41 12.58 -13.98 17.23
N THR A 42 11.33 -13.73 16.85
CA THR A 42 10.88 -13.85 15.45
C THR A 42 11.59 -12.81 14.56
N SER A 43 11.64 -13.04 13.26
CA SER A 43 12.30 -12.10 12.31
C SER A 43 11.73 -10.68 12.37
N ILE A 44 10.42 -10.53 12.60
CA ILE A 44 9.76 -9.24 12.75
C ILE A 44 10.15 -8.57 14.07
N GLU A 45 10.16 -9.31 15.17
CA GLU A 45 10.59 -8.79 16.48
C GLU A 45 12.07 -8.39 16.48
N GLN A 46 12.93 -9.17 15.81
CA GLN A 46 14.32 -8.82 15.58
C GLN A 46 14.44 -7.48 14.83
N ALA A 47 13.65 -7.29 13.78
CA ALA A 47 13.64 -6.04 13.02
C ALA A 47 13.18 -4.85 13.88
N LYS A 48 12.17 -5.04 14.73
CA LYS A 48 11.73 -4.02 15.70
C LYS A 48 12.84 -3.66 16.68
N LEU A 49 13.50 -4.64 17.29
CA LEU A 49 14.59 -4.39 18.22
C LEU A 49 15.75 -3.65 17.55
N GLN A 50 16.17 -4.12 16.37
CA GLN A 50 17.27 -3.53 15.61
C GLN A 50 16.99 -2.12 15.08
N THR A 51 15.71 -1.74 14.91
CA THR A 51 15.32 -0.37 14.53
C THR A 51 15.10 0.54 15.74
N LEU A 52 14.66 -0.01 16.88
CA LEU A 52 14.45 0.73 18.13
C LEU A 52 15.79 1.15 18.75
N LEU A 53 16.81 0.30 18.71
CA LEU A 53 18.15 0.62 19.22
C LEU A 53 18.73 1.94 18.67
N PRO A 54 18.89 2.11 17.34
CA PRO A 54 19.38 3.36 16.78
C PRO A 54 18.40 4.52 17.03
N TYR A 55 17.08 4.27 17.02
CA TYR A 55 16.10 5.32 17.38
C TYR A 55 16.40 5.90 18.77
N LEU A 56 16.58 5.02 19.76
CA LEU A 56 16.86 5.40 21.14
C LEU A 56 18.19 6.15 21.26
N VAL A 57 19.24 5.68 20.60
CA VAL A 57 20.54 6.38 20.59
C VAL A 57 20.41 7.79 20.01
N TYR A 58 19.76 7.94 18.86
CA TYR A 58 19.58 9.27 18.25
C TYR A 58 18.66 10.18 19.08
N ASP A 59 17.65 9.63 19.75
CA ASP A 59 16.77 10.39 20.64
C ASP A 59 17.50 10.85 21.91
N LEU A 60 18.35 10.01 22.50
CA LEU A 60 19.23 10.42 23.60
C LEU A 60 20.21 11.52 23.19
N VAL A 61 20.77 11.44 21.97
CA VAL A 61 21.61 12.53 21.43
C VAL A 61 20.78 13.80 21.23
N PHE A 62 19.54 13.69 20.76
CA PHE A 62 18.63 14.83 20.63
C PHE A 62 18.36 15.49 21.99
N ILE A 63 18.08 14.71 23.04
CA ILE A 63 17.89 15.19 24.41
C ILE A 63 19.18 15.84 24.95
N TYR A 64 20.33 15.23 24.70
CA TYR A 64 21.65 15.76 25.09
C TYR A 64 21.94 17.12 24.46
N LEU A 65 21.66 17.30 23.17
CA LEU A 65 21.84 18.59 22.48
C LEU A 65 20.96 19.67 23.12
N LYS A 66 19.70 19.33 23.43
CA LYS A 66 18.78 20.25 24.12
C LYS A 66 19.23 20.60 25.53
N SER A 67 19.82 19.67 26.28
CA SER A 67 20.34 19.94 27.63
C SER A 67 21.58 20.83 27.61
N LYS A 68 22.37 20.77 26.53
CA LYS A 68 23.49 21.70 26.28
C LYS A 68 23.06 23.07 25.75
N GLY A 69 21.78 23.27 25.47
CA GLY A 69 21.25 24.51 24.89
C GLY A 69 21.55 24.67 23.40
N LEU A 70 21.96 23.60 22.71
CA LEU A 70 22.12 23.59 21.26
C LEU A 70 20.78 23.28 20.61
N ASP A 71 20.45 23.97 19.51
CA ASP A 71 19.21 23.67 18.77
C ASP A 71 19.39 22.36 17.99
N PRO A 72 18.68 21.28 18.36
CA PRO A 72 18.84 19.99 17.71
C PRO A 72 18.40 20.01 16.24
N LYS A 73 17.60 21.00 15.80
CA LYS A 73 17.18 21.13 14.39
C LYS A 73 18.34 21.44 13.46
N THR A 74 19.39 22.07 13.98
CA THR A 74 20.60 22.37 13.21
C THR A 74 21.53 21.17 13.09
N HIS A 75 21.33 20.15 13.93
CA HIS A 75 22.17 18.97 14.00
C HIS A 75 21.70 17.87 13.02
N PRO A 76 22.63 17.10 12.39
CA PRO A 76 22.28 16.02 11.46
C PRO A 76 21.43 14.88 12.07
N VAL A 77 21.26 14.84 13.39
CA VAL A 77 20.44 13.85 14.10
C VAL A 77 18.98 13.85 13.63
N VAL A 78 18.44 15.00 13.22
CA VAL A 78 17.07 15.05 12.67
C VAL A 78 16.95 14.27 11.36
N GLY A 79 18.01 14.29 10.53
CA GLY A 79 18.10 13.46 9.32
C GLY A 79 18.14 11.97 9.66
N GLU A 80 18.89 11.60 10.71
CA GLU A 80 18.98 10.23 11.19
C GLU A 80 17.64 9.72 11.75
N LEU A 81 16.94 10.53 12.55
CA LEU A 81 15.58 10.20 13.03
C LEU A 81 14.59 10.01 11.86
N SER A 82 14.69 10.86 10.83
CA SER A 82 13.89 10.72 9.61
C SER A 82 14.24 9.45 8.84
N ARG A 83 15.52 9.04 8.86
CA ARG A 83 15.97 7.78 8.27
C ARG A 83 15.40 6.58 9.03
N VAL A 84 15.43 6.61 10.37
CA VAL A 84 14.90 5.54 11.22
C VAL A 84 13.38 5.40 11.05
N ARG A 85 12.64 6.52 10.93
CA ARG A 85 11.21 6.52 10.65
C ARG A 85 10.83 5.69 9.42
N ARG A 86 11.62 5.78 8.34
CA ARG A 86 11.40 4.97 7.13
C ARG A 86 11.51 3.47 7.39
N TYR A 87 12.30 3.04 8.38
CA TYR A 87 12.38 1.63 8.74
C TYR A 87 11.18 1.18 9.58
N PHE A 88 10.62 2.05 10.43
CA PHE A 88 9.33 1.75 11.08
C PHE A 88 8.23 1.57 10.04
N ASP A 89 8.18 2.42 9.01
CA ASP A 89 7.19 2.27 7.92
C ASP A 89 7.36 0.92 7.21
N LYS A 90 8.60 0.51 6.90
CA LYS A 90 8.88 -0.81 6.30
C LYS A 90 8.45 -1.98 7.18
N ILE A 91 8.68 -1.89 8.48
CA ILE A 91 8.26 -2.92 9.43
C ILE A 91 6.73 -2.95 9.48
N SER A 92 6.07 -1.79 9.58
CA SER A 92 4.61 -1.69 9.61
C SER A 92 3.96 -2.30 8.36
N SER A 93 4.49 -2.02 7.16
CA SER A 93 4.04 -2.64 5.91
C SER A 93 4.33 -4.14 5.83
N ALA A 94 5.37 -4.63 6.50
CA ALA A 94 5.68 -6.06 6.56
C ALA A 94 4.79 -6.81 7.56
N GLU A 95 4.38 -6.16 8.65
CA GLU A 95 3.46 -6.71 9.64
C GLU A 95 2.02 -6.77 9.13
N ASN A 96 1.59 -5.72 8.45
CA ASN A 96 0.29 -5.62 7.82
C ASN A 96 0.50 -5.50 6.32
N PRO A 97 0.82 -6.61 5.63
CA PRO A 97 0.94 -6.57 4.19
C PRO A 97 -0.41 -6.11 3.62
N GLU A 98 -0.39 -5.02 2.87
CA GLU A 98 -1.55 -4.65 2.05
C GLU A 98 -1.90 -5.88 1.22
N THR A 99 -3.12 -6.38 1.37
CA THR A 99 -3.56 -7.58 0.64
C THR A 99 -3.37 -7.27 -0.84
N PRO A 100 -2.45 -7.95 -1.55
CA PRO A 100 -2.24 -7.66 -2.95
C PRO A 100 -3.55 -8.06 -3.64
N ARG A 101 -4.33 -7.07 -4.07
CA ARG A 101 -5.45 -7.32 -4.96
C ARG A 101 -4.84 -7.95 -6.19
N ALA A 102 -5.06 -9.25 -6.37
CA ALA A 102 -4.63 -9.94 -7.58
C ALA A 102 -5.13 -9.12 -8.78
N PRO A 103 -4.26 -8.79 -9.74
CA PRO A 103 -4.67 -7.95 -10.86
C PRO A 103 -5.84 -8.65 -11.57
N LEU A 104 -7.03 -8.06 -11.47
CA LEU A 104 -8.22 -8.60 -12.12
C LEU A 104 -8.03 -8.48 -13.64
N ASP A 105 -8.00 -9.61 -14.33
CA ASP A 105 -8.01 -9.62 -15.79
C ASP A 105 -9.39 -9.20 -16.29
N LYS A 106 -9.53 -7.91 -16.61
CA LYS A 106 -10.75 -7.32 -17.13
C LYS A 106 -11.20 -7.99 -18.42
N ALA A 107 -10.27 -8.43 -19.27
CA ALA A 107 -10.61 -9.08 -20.53
C ALA A 107 -11.21 -10.47 -20.30
N ALA A 108 -10.63 -11.24 -19.38
CA ALA A 108 -11.19 -12.54 -18.97
C ALA A 108 -12.56 -12.37 -18.30
N ALA A 109 -12.71 -11.42 -17.37
CA ALA A 109 -13.99 -11.09 -16.73
C ALA A 109 -15.07 -10.74 -17.76
N THR A 110 -14.72 -9.92 -18.76
CA THR A 110 -15.65 -9.55 -19.84
C THR A 110 -16.06 -10.77 -20.68
N ARG A 111 -15.14 -11.72 -20.94
CA ARG A 111 -15.47 -12.97 -21.66
C ARG A 111 -16.43 -13.84 -20.86
N PHE A 112 -16.22 -13.97 -19.54
CA PHE A 112 -17.14 -14.72 -18.68
C PHE A 112 -18.54 -14.10 -18.67
N ILE A 113 -18.63 -12.77 -18.55
CA ILE A 113 -19.91 -12.05 -18.57
C ILE A 113 -20.61 -12.25 -19.92
N LYS A 114 -19.91 -12.03 -21.04
CA LYS A 114 -20.47 -12.22 -22.38
C LYS A 114 -20.96 -13.64 -22.60
N HIS A 115 -20.16 -14.64 -22.22
CA HIS A 115 -20.54 -16.04 -22.36
C HIS A 115 -21.78 -16.38 -21.53
N ALA A 116 -21.85 -15.91 -20.28
CA ALA A 116 -23.02 -16.11 -19.41
C ALA A 116 -24.29 -15.48 -20.00
N ILE A 117 -24.22 -14.27 -20.55
CA ILE A 117 -25.35 -13.61 -21.23
C ILE A 117 -25.77 -14.37 -22.49
N THR A 118 -24.81 -14.84 -23.30
CA THR A 118 -25.14 -15.64 -24.48
C THR A 118 -25.78 -16.97 -24.06
N GLN A 119 -25.25 -17.64 -23.05
CA GLN A 119 -25.83 -18.91 -22.60
C GLN A 119 -27.23 -18.74 -22.00
N SER A 120 -27.51 -17.66 -21.26
CA SER A 120 -28.87 -17.43 -20.73
C SER A 120 -29.89 -17.10 -21.82
N THR A 121 -29.48 -16.39 -22.86
CA THR A 121 -30.34 -16.07 -24.03
C THR A 121 -30.56 -17.27 -24.95
N PHE A 122 -29.54 -18.12 -25.14
CA PHE A 122 -29.66 -19.35 -25.92
C PHE A 122 -30.37 -20.48 -25.19
N ASN A 123 -30.41 -20.45 -23.85
CA ASN A 123 -31.13 -21.43 -23.04
C ASN A 123 -32.52 -20.94 -22.60
N ALA A 124 -33.01 -19.82 -23.16
CA ALA A 124 -34.44 -19.57 -23.21
C ALA A 124 -35.06 -20.72 -24.02
N PRO A 125 -35.98 -21.51 -23.47
CA PRO A 125 -36.64 -22.54 -24.24
C PRO A 125 -37.25 -21.89 -25.47
N SER A 126 -36.97 -22.44 -26.65
CA SER A 126 -37.70 -22.08 -27.87
C SER A 126 -39.16 -22.44 -27.65
N ASP A 127 -39.94 -21.51 -27.13
CA ASP A 127 -41.40 -21.60 -27.14
C ASP A 127 -41.82 -21.51 -28.61
N GLU A 128 -42.09 -22.68 -29.21
CA GLU A 128 -43.03 -22.78 -30.32
C GLU A 128 -44.33 -22.04 -29.92
N PRO A 129 -45.00 -21.31 -30.82
CA PRO A 129 -46.22 -20.59 -30.49
C PRO A 129 -47.35 -21.59 -30.18
N GLN A 130 -47.46 -21.99 -28.92
CA GLN A 130 -48.63 -22.66 -28.37
C GLN A 130 -49.67 -21.59 -28.00
N PRO A 131 -50.96 -21.83 -28.30
CA PRO A 131 -52.03 -20.87 -27.99
C PRO A 131 -52.04 -20.57 -26.49
N ALA A 132 -52.09 -19.27 -26.17
CA ALA A 132 -52.05 -18.73 -24.82
C ALA A 132 -53.20 -19.28 -23.96
N GLU A 133 -52.88 -20.24 -23.10
CA GLU A 133 -53.68 -20.54 -21.91
C GLU A 133 -53.46 -19.43 -20.88
N PRO A 134 -54.51 -18.96 -20.17
CA PRO A 134 -54.36 -17.89 -19.20
C PRO A 134 -53.44 -18.38 -18.07
N SER A 135 -52.28 -17.72 -17.98
CA SER A 135 -51.35 -17.75 -16.85
C SER A 135 -52.13 -17.75 -15.53
N THR A 136 -52.26 -18.92 -14.93
CA THR A 136 -52.74 -19.02 -13.57
C THR A 136 -51.61 -18.52 -12.69
N PHE A 137 -51.80 -17.31 -12.16
CA PHE A 137 -50.95 -16.72 -11.15
C PHE A 137 -50.78 -17.72 -10.00
N VAL A 138 -49.61 -18.34 -9.90
CA VAL A 138 -49.26 -19.20 -8.77
C VAL A 138 -48.91 -18.27 -7.61
N PRO A 139 -49.68 -18.24 -6.51
CA PRO A 139 -49.34 -17.37 -5.39
C PRO A 139 -48.00 -17.82 -4.82
N ALA A 140 -47.07 -16.88 -4.68
CA ALA A 140 -45.78 -17.12 -4.06
C ALA A 140 -46.01 -17.65 -2.63
N ARG A 141 -45.67 -18.92 -2.39
CA ARG A 141 -45.73 -19.51 -1.06
C ARG A 141 -44.58 -18.94 -0.24
N ILE A 142 -44.89 -18.14 0.77
CA ILE A 142 -43.90 -17.66 1.74
C ILE A 142 -43.34 -18.88 2.46
N THR A 143 -42.07 -19.18 2.22
CA THR A 143 -41.36 -20.26 2.92
C THR A 143 -40.85 -19.74 4.26
N SER A 144 -40.64 -20.62 5.24
CA SER A 144 -40.14 -20.25 6.57
C SER A 144 -38.86 -19.40 6.51
N LYS A 145 -37.97 -19.72 5.57
CA LYS A 145 -36.73 -18.97 5.34
C LYS A 145 -36.94 -17.55 4.82
N MET A 146 -38.02 -17.29 4.07
CA MET A 146 -38.34 -15.95 3.60
C MET A 146 -38.84 -15.07 4.75
N ALA A 147 -39.61 -15.65 5.68
CA ALA A 147 -40.06 -14.94 6.87
C ALA A 147 -38.90 -14.63 7.83
N GLU A 148 -37.99 -15.59 8.03
CA GLU A 148 -36.78 -15.39 8.84
C GLU A 148 -35.89 -14.27 8.27
N ARG A 149 -35.70 -14.25 6.94
CA ARG A 149 -34.90 -13.21 6.27
C ARG A 149 -35.52 -11.82 6.42
N ALA A 150 -36.85 -11.72 6.29
CA ALA A 150 -37.56 -10.46 6.47
C ALA A 150 -37.49 -9.95 7.92
N ALA A 151 -37.54 -10.86 8.90
CA ALA A 151 -37.38 -10.50 10.31
C ALA A 151 -35.95 -10.02 10.62
N TYR A 152 -34.93 -10.69 10.07
CA TYR A 152 -33.54 -10.29 10.24
C TYR A 152 -33.25 -8.92 9.63
N GLU A 153 -33.80 -8.64 8.45
CA GLU A 153 -33.64 -7.34 7.78
C GLU A 153 -34.37 -6.21 8.53
N ALA A 154 -35.54 -6.49 9.10
CA ALA A 154 -36.25 -5.56 9.97
C ALA A 154 -35.46 -5.29 11.27
N GLU A 155 -34.88 -6.31 11.89
CA GLU A 155 -34.04 -6.17 13.08
C GLU A 155 -32.76 -5.37 12.79
N LEU A 156 -32.13 -5.58 11.63
CA LEU A 156 -30.95 -4.83 11.21
C LEU A 156 -31.27 -3.35 10.97
N ARG A 157 -32.46 -3.09 10.40
CA ARG A 157 -33.00 -1.74 10.20
C ARG A 157 -33.38 -1.06 11.51
N GLU A 158 -33.88 -1.80 12.50
CA GLU A 158 -34.19 -1.29 13.85
C GLU A 158 -32.93 -1.04 14.68
N ARG A 159 -31.89 -1.89 14.52
CA ARG A 159 -30.61 -1.75 15.22
C ARG A 159 -29.80 -0.53 14.77
N GLY A 160 -30.22 0.14 13.69
CA GLY A 160 -29.61 1.40 13.24
C GLY A 160 -28.15 1.25 12.82
N ASP A 161 -27.66 0.04 12.57
CA ASP A 161 -26.30 -0.25 12.11
C ASP A 161 -26.25 -0.25 10.57
N VAL A 162 -26.92 0.75 9.98
CA VAL A 162 -26.68 1.18 8.61
C VAL A 162 -25.77 2.41 8.73
N SER A 163 -24.49 2.15 8.96
CA SER A 163 -23.45 3.11 8.60
C SER A 163 -23.49 3.24 7.07
N SER A 164 -24.29 4.21 6.62
CA SER A 164 -24.23 4.96 5.36
C SER A 164 -23.09 4.55 4.42
N GLU A 165 -23.39 3.64 3.50
CA GLU A 165 -22.88 3.64 2.12
C GLU A 165 -24.03 3.15 1.22
N GLU A 166 -25.13 3.91 1.20
CA GLU A 166 -25.98 3.95 0.01
C GLU A 166 -25.20 4.73 -1.05
N GLU A 167 -24.34 4.04 -1.80
CA GLU A 167 -23.99 4.50 -3.14
C GLU A 167 -25.28 4.46 -3.95
N GLU A 168 -25.97 5.60 -4.02
CA GLU A 168 -27.00 5.91 -4.98
C GLU A 168 -26.49 5.54 -6.37
N LEU A 169 -26.98 4.41 -6.89
CA LEU A 169 -26.55 3.84 -8.15
C LEU A 169 -27.11 4.71 -9.28
N GLU A 170 -26.36 5.74 -9.70
CA GLU A 170 -26.71 6.57 -10.84
C GLU A 170 -26.78 5.71 -12.11
N VAL A 171 -27.98 5.59 -12.67
CA VAL A 171 -28.21 5.01 -14.00
C VAL A 171 -27.61 5.98 -15.02
N ILE A 172 -26.47 5.60 -15.59
CA ILE A 172 -25.88 6.32 -16.72
C ILE A 172 -26.77 6.08 -17.95
N ASP A 173 -27.67 7.02 -18.22
CA ASP A 173 -28.31 7.15 -19.52
C ASP A 173 -27.25 7.59 -20.53
N GLY A 174 -26.77 6.62 -21.31
CA GLY A 174 -25.83 6.84 -22.39
C GLY A 174 -26.53 7.46 -23.59
N GLU A 175 -26.50 8.79 -23.70
CA GLU A 175 -26.79 9.49 -24.95
C GLU A 175 -25.48 9.97 -25.59
N GLU A 176 -25.29 9.53 -26.82
CA GLU A 176 -24.17 9.84 -27.69
C GLU A 176 -24.17 11.33 -28.05
N ASP A 177 -23.00 11.97 -28.06
CA ASP A 177 -22.76 13.04 -29.04
C ASP A 177 -21.30 13.13 -29.48
N ALA A 178 -21.12 12.91 -30.77
CA ALA A 178 -19.89 13.04 -31.51
C ALA A 178 -19.85 14.38 -32.26
N LYS A 179 -18.62 14.89 -32.45
CA LYS A 179 -18.17 16.06 -33.27
C LYS A 179 -18.20 17.40 -32.51
N ALA A 180 -17.26 18.34 -32.65
CA ALA A 180 -16.34 18.65 -33.74
C ALA A 180 -15.12 19.51 -33.30
N LYS A 181 -13.95 19.22 -33.90
CA LYS A 181 -12.98 20.12 -34.58
C LYS A 181 -12.82 21.60 -34.13
N GLY A 182 -11.57 22.05 -33.89
CA GLY A 182 -11.18 23.45 -34.18
C GLY A 182 -9.91 24.05 -33.55
N LYS A 183 -8.77 23.91 -34.26
CA LYS A 183 -7.62 24.85 -34.47
C LYS A 183 -7.30 26.02 -33.50
N GLY A 184 -6.00 26.13 -33.18
CA GLY A 184 -5.24 27.38 -32.95
C GLY A 184 -3.82 27.06 -32.41
N LYS A 185 -2.75 26.98 -33.19
CA LYS A 185 -1.88 27.99 -33.86
C LYS A 185 -1.03 28.88 -32.92
N VAL A 186 0.19 28.39 -32.67
CA VAL A 186 1.53 29.05 -32.66
C VAL A 186 1.93 30.03 -31.54
N LYS A 187 3.06 29.72 -30.87
CA LYS A 187 4.16 30.69 -30.68
C LYS A 187 5.53 29.99 -30.68
N GLU A 188 6.42 30.53 -31.50
CA GLU A 188 7.77 30.12 -31.89
C GLU A 188 8.83 30.91 -31.10
N VAL A 189 9.97 30.30 -30.76
CA VAL A 189 11.29 30.95 -30.63
C VAL A 189 12.40 29.94 -30.99
N VAL A 190 13.02 30.13 -32.18
CA VAL A 190 14.47 30.12 -32.53
C VAL A 190 15.35 28.99 -31.94
N GLY A 191 16.11 28.16 -32.66
CA GLY A 191 16.67 28.24 -34.02
C GLY A 191 18.21 28.34 -33.97
N GLN A 192 18.92 27.20 -34.15
CA GLN A 192 20.23 27.17 -34.84
C GLN A 192 20.57 25.75 -35.34
N GLU A 193 20.86 25.67 -36.64
CA GLU A 193 21.14 24.52 -37.52
C GLU A 193 22.58 23.96 -37.27
N SER A 194 22.99 22.72 -37.57
CA SER A 194 23.08 22.09 -38.90
C SER A 194 23.38 20.56 -38.87
N GLU A 195 22.78 19.82 -39.81
CA GLU A 195 22.88 18.39 -40.23
C GLU A 195 24.27 17.96 -40.81
N PRO A 196 24.62 16.66 -41.11
CA PRO A 196 23.71 15.61 -41.58
C PRO A 196 23.80 14.16 -41.03
N VAL A 197 22.61 13.55 -41.07
CA VAL A 197 22.21 12.13 -41.11
C VAL A 197 23.25 11.09 -41.57
N VAL A 198 23.45 10.04 -40.76
CA VAL A 198 23.51 8.64 -41.22
C VAL A 198 22.70 7.75 -40.27
N ALA A 199 21.64 7.16 -40.80
CA ALA A 199 20.80 6.18 -40.12
C ALA A 199 21.43 4.79 -40.18
N THR A 200 21.64 4.15 -39.02
CA THR A 200 21.51 2.68 -38.89
C THR A 200 20.88 2.36 -37.54
N GLY A 201 19.66 1.83 -37.58
CA GLY A 201 18.94 1.39 -36.40
C GLY A 201 19.52 0.08 -35.88
N SER A 202 19.92 0.07 -34.61
CA SER A 202 20.05 -1.17 -33.85
C SER A 202 19.46 -0.95 -32.46
N LYS A 203 18.26 -1.48 -32.24
CA LYS A 203 17.63 -1.54 -30.92
C LYS A 203 18.51 -2.40 -30.02
N ARG A 204 19.31 -1.78 -29.17
CA ARG A 204 20.08 -2.47 -28.12
C ARG A 204 19.08 -3.15 -27.17
N ARG A 205 18.87 -4.45 -27.35
CA ARG A 205 18.18 -5.28 -26.35
C ARG A 205 19.08 -5.34 -25.12
N ARG A 206 18.54 -5.00 -23.95
CA ARG A 206 19.25 -5.18 -22.67
C ARG A 206 19.56 -6.69 -22.51
N PRO A 207 20.76 -7.08 -22.07
CA PRO A 207 21.01 -8.47 -21.75
C PRO A 207 20.08 -8.90 -20.62
N ALA A 208 19.58 -10.13 -20.69
CA ALA A 208 18.78 -10.72 -19.63
C ALA A 208 19.66 -10.80 -18.36
N ILE A 209 19.24 -10.10 -17.32
CA ILE A 209 19.79 -10.27 -15.97
C ILE A 209 19.04 -11.45 -15.37
N ASP A 210 19.78 -12.51 -15.08
CA ASP A 210 19.27 -13.67 -14.34
C ASP A 210 19.20 -13.27 -12.85
N PRO A 211 18.02 -13.38 -12.20
CA PRO A 211 17.86 -13.02 -10.79
C PRO A 211 18.61 -13.95 -9.81
N PHE A 212 19.18 -15.07 -10.28
CA PHE A 212 19.91 -16.01 -9.43
C PHE A 212 21.28 -16.36 -10.06
N GLY A 213 22.22 -15.41 -9.94
CA GLY A 213 23.53 -15.43 -10.61
C GLY A 213 24.33 -16.73 -10.52
N LEU A 214 24.14 -17.61 -11.49
CA LEU A 214 25.09 -18.67 -11.84
C LEU A 214 25.69 -18.32 -13.20
N ALA A 215 26.93 -17.82 -13.16
CA ALA A 215 27.68 -17.40 -14.33
C ALA A 215 27.87 -18.55 -15.33
N THR A 216 27.22 -18.47 -16.50
CA THR A 216 27.63 -19.25 -17.67
C THR A 216 28.86 -18.57 -18.27
N THR A 217 30.04 -19.12 -18.02
CA THR A 217 31.28 -18.73 -18.68
C THR A 217 31.16 -19.05 -20.17
N ASN A 218 31.34 -18.03 -21.01
CA ASN A 218 31.29 -18.16 -22.47
C ASN A 218 32.71 -18.48 -22.97
N PRO A 219 33.04 -19.70 -23.42
CA PRO A 219 34.43 -20.09 -23.63
C PRO A 219 34.81 -19.93 -25.10
N LEU A 220 35.03 -18.70 -25.57
CA LEU A 220 35.65 -18.46 -26.88
C LEU A 220 36.50 -17.20 -26.85
N ARG A 221 37.77 -17.34 -26.44
CA ARG A 221 38.94 -16.61 -26.98
C ARG A 221 40.22 -17.19 -26.36
N LEU A 222 40.71 -18.27 -26.94
CA LEU A 222 42.10 -18.73 -26.73
C LEU A 222 42.73 -18.97 -28.10
N ASN A 223 43.29 -17.92 -28.67
CA ASN A 223 44.34 -18.06 -29.68
C ASN A 223 45.08 -16.72 -29.81
N GLN A 224 46.20 -16.58 -29.11
CA GLN A 224 47.42 -15.85 -29.50
C GLN A 224 48.46 -16.04 -28.38
N MET A 225 49.39 -16.99 -28.58
CA MET A 225 50.79 -16.95 -28.12
C MET A 225 51.49 -18.29 -28.45
N ARG A 226 51.85 -18.47 -29.72
CA ARG A 226 53.16 -18.95 -30.22
C ARG A 226 53.12 -19.04 -31.75
#